data_AF-A0A7X6AT68-F1
#
_entry.id   AF-A0A7X6AT68-F1
#
_cell.length_a   1.000
_cell.length_b   1.000
_cell.length_c   1.000
_cell.angle_alpha   90.00
_cell.angle_beta   90.00
_cell.angle_gamma   90.00
#
_symmetry.space_group_name_H-M   'P 1'
#
loop_
_entity.id
_entity.type
_entity.pdbx_description
1 polymer ?
#
loop_
_entity_poly.entity_id
_entity_poly.type
_entity_poly.pdbx_seq_one_letter_code
_entity_poly.pdbx_strand_id
1 'polypeptide(L)'
;VLVVIGGDGTLMTALKLSDEGVRVIGVPKTIDNDIAATDFTFGFDTAVQIATDAIDRLTTTAEAHNRVILVEVMGRTKGWIATYAGIAAGAD
;
A
#
# COMPACT_ATOMS: atom_id res chain seq x y z
N VAL A 1 -19.19 16.97 12.88
CA VAL A 1 -18.11 15.97 12.93
C VAL A 1 -17.56 15.88 11.53
N LEU A 2 -16.26 16.07 11.35
CA LEU A 2 -15.57 15.99 10.07
C LEU A 2 -14.95 14.60 9.94
N VAL A 3 -15.24 13.90 8.85
CA VAL A 3 -14.63 12.60 8.53
C VAL A 3 -13.54 12.85 7.51
N VAL A 4 -12.31 12.48 7.84
CA VAL A 4 -11.13 12.72 7.02
C VAL A 4 -10.55 11.39 6.58
N ILE A 5 -10.42 11.18 5.27
CA ILE A 5 -9.95 9.93 4.68
C ILE A 5 -8.63 10.21 3.96
N GLY A 6 -7.54 9.57 4.40
CA GLY A 6 -6.24 9.80 3.78
C GLY A 6 -5.07 9.14 4.47
N GLY A 7 -3.87 9.49 4.01
CA GLY A 7 -2.60 9.05 4.57
C GLY A 7 -2.12 9.93 5.72
N ASP A 8 -0.89 9.69 6.17
CA ASP A 8 -0.25 10.39 7.29
C ASP A 8 -0.40 11.91 7.22
N GLY A 9 -0.03 12.54 6.09
CA GLY A 9 -0.13 14.00 5.94
C GLY A 9 -1.56 14.54 6.10
N THR A 10 -2.55 13.77 5.64
CA THR A 10 -3.97 14.13 5.78
C THR A 10 -4.41 14.01 7.24
N LEU A 11 -4.04 12.91 7.92
CA LEU A 11 -4.40 12.67 9.32
C LEU A 11 -3.70 13.67 10.26
N MET A 12 -2.46 14.05 9.97
CA MET A 12 -1.75 15.10 10.72
C MET A 12 -2.42 16.48 10.60
N THR A 13 -2.97 16.79 9.43
CA THR A 13 -3.76 18.03 9.25
C THR A 13 -5.09 17.95 9.99
N ALA A 14 -5.72 16.77 9.97
CA ALA A 14 -6.97 16.51 10.69
C ALA A 14 -6.79 16.66 12.21
N LEU A 15 -5.64 16.24 12.75
CA LEU A 15 -5.28 16.43 14.15
C LEU A 15 -5.22 17.91 14.53
N LYS A 16 -4.57 18.76 13.71
CA LYS A 16 -4.51 20.21 13.96
C LYS A 16 -5.90 20.85 14.02
N LEU A 17 -6.80 20.45 13.12
CA LEU A 17 -8.20 20.91 13.17
C LEU A 17 -8.91 20.44 14.44
N SER A 18 -8.60 19.23 14.90
CA SER A 18 -9.13 18.72 16.17
C SER A 18 -8.65 19.52 17.37
N ASP A 19 -7.38 19.91 17.39
CA ASP A 19 -6.79 20.75 18.44
C ASP A 19 -7.45 22.16 18.48
N GLU A 20 -7.93 22.64 17.33
CA GLU A 20 -8.71 23.89 17.21
C GLU A 20 -10.22 23.70 17.55
N GLY A 21 -10.62 22.53 18.03
CA GLY A 21 -11.98 22.26 18.52
C GLY A 21 -12.93 21.64 17.49
N VAL A 22 -12.45 21.30 16.29
CA VAL A 22 -13.27 20.57 15.29
C VAL A 22 -13.36 19.11 15.69
N ARG A 23 -14.58 18.57 15.86
CA ARG A 23 -14.73 17.11 16.09
C ARG A 23 -14.36 16.33 14.82
N VAL A 24 -13.26 15.57 14.85
CA VAL A 24 -12.71 14.83 13.71
C VAL A 24 -12.78 13.31 13.92
N ILE A 25 -13.01 12.57 12.83
CA ILE A 25 -12.78 11.12 12.74
C ILE A 25 -11.81 10.89 11.57
N GLY A 26 -10.66 10.28 11.85
CA GLY A 26 -9.67 9.89 10.84
C GLY A 26 -9.92 8.47 10.31
N VAL A 27 -9.83 8.30 8.99
CA VAL A 27 -9.97 7.02 8.29
C VAL A 27 -8.68 6.76 7.48
N PRO A 28 -7.90 5.74 7.85
CA PRO A 28 -6.57 5.52 7.27
C PRO A 28 -6.65 4.92 5.87
N LYS A 29 -6.38 5.73 4.84
CA LYS A 29 -6.45 5.35 3.42
C LYS A 29 -5.15 5.64 2.69
N THR A 30 -4.38 4.58 2.45
CA THR A 30 -3.13 4.59 1.69
C THR A 30 -2.91 3.19 1.11
N ILE A 31 -2.21 3.10 -0.01
CA ILE A 31 -1.76 1.80 -0.53
C ILE A 31 -0.50 1.32 0.18
N ASP A 32 0.23 2.21 0.86
CA ASP A 32 1.55 1.90 1.42
C ASP A 32 1.49 1.07 2.71
N ASN A 33 0.30 0.90 3.30
CA ASN A 33 0.05 0.27 4.61
C ASN A 33 0.99 0.78 5.72
N ASP A 34 1.20 2.10 5.77
CA ASP A 34 2.22 2.75 6.59
C ASP A 34 1.65 3.57 7.76
N ILE A 35 0.37 3.41 8.09
CA ILE A 35 -0.31 4.17 9.15
C ILE A 35 -0.40 3.31 10.42
N ALA A 36 0.01 3.88 11.56
CA ALA A 36 -0.07 3.21 12.85
C ALA A 36 -1.53 3.00 13.33
N ALA A 37 -1.72 2.06 14.26
CA ALA A 37 -3.02 1.72 14.87
C ALA A 37 -4.04 1.04 13.95
N THR A 38 -3.62 0.58 12.77
CA THR A 38 -4.38 -0.36 11.93
C THR A 38 -3.42 -1.37 11.31
N ASP A 39 -3.83 -2.63 11.18
CA ASP A 39 -3.04 -3.66 10.51
C ASP A 39 -3.10 -3.50 8.98
N PHE A 40 -4.21 -2.97 8.46
CA PHE A 40 -4.46 -2.78 7.04
C PHE A 40 -5.08 -1.41 6.75
N THR A 41 -4.69 -0.82 5.61
CA THR A 41 -5.24 0.44 5.11
C THR A 41 -6.03 0.23 3.82
N PHE A 42 -7.01 1.10 3.59
CA PHE A 42 -7.82 1.04 2.38
C PHE A 42 -6.96 1.21 1.12
N GLY A 43 -7.08 0.25 0.20
CA GLY A 43 -6.35 0.22 -1.06
C GLY A 43 -5.06 -0.62 -1.03
N PHE A 44 -4.57 -1.02 0.15
CA PHE A 44 -3.39 -1.88 0.24
C PHE A 44 -3.62 -3.23 -0.45
N ASP A 45 -4.71 -3.93 -0.11
CA ASP A 45 -5.03 -5.24 -0.71
C ASP A 45 -5.17 -5.15 -2.23
N THR A 46 -5.86 -4.13 -2.74
CA THR A 46 -5.97 -3.89 -4.18
C THR A 46 -4.60 -3.65 -4.83
N ALA A 47 -3.70 -2.91 -4.18
CA ALA A 47 -2.35 -2.68 -4.69
C ALA A 47 -1.51 -3.97 -4.71
N VAL A 48 -1.63 -4.81 -3.68
CA VAL A 48 -0.98 -6.13 -3.61
C VAL A 48 -1.50 -7.04 -4.72
N GLN A 49 -2.81 -7.10 -4.94
CA GLN A 49 -3.39 -7.92 -6.02
C GLN A 49 -2.89 -7.48 -7.39
N ILE A 50 -2.91 -6.18 -7.70
CA ILE A 50 -2.40 -5.65 -8.97
C ILE A 50 -0.91 -5.96 -9.16
N ALA A 51 -0.10 -5.83 -8.12
CA ALA A 51 1.32 -6.16 -8.18
C ALA A 51 1.55 -7.65 -8.38
N THR A 52 0.78 -8.50 -7.69
CA THR A 52 0.84 -9.97 -7.81
C THR A 52 0.51 -10.40 -9.24
N ASP A 53 -0.61 -9.91 -9.79
CA ASP A 53 -1.03 -10.21 -11.17
C ASP A 53 0.01 -9.76 -12.20
N ALA A 54 0.66 -8.62 -11.97
CA ALA A 54 1.70 -8.12 -12.84
C ALA A 54 2.95 -9.01 -12.81
N ILE A 55 3.37 -9.45 -11.62
CA ILE A 55 4.51 -10.36 -11.46
C ILE A 55 4.21 -11.72 -12.10
N ASP A 56 3.03 -12.31 -11.83
CA ASP A 56 2.62 -13.61 -12.37
C ASP A 56 2.65 -13.63 -13.92
N ARG A 57 2.15 -12.56 -14.55
CA ARG A 57 2.24 -12.39 -16.02
C ARG A 57 3.68 -12.35 -16.52
N LEU A 58 4.60 -11.76 -15.75
CA LEU A 58 6.02 -11.68 -16.10
C LEU A 58 6.74 -13.02 -15.87
N THR A 59 6.33 -13.82 -14.88
CA THR A 59 6.92 -15.13 -14.59
C THR A 59 6.90 -16.04 -15.81
N THR A 60 5.75 -16.12 -16.50
CA THR A 60 5.62 -16.98 -17.69
C THR A 60 6.58 -16.60 -18.82
N THR A 61 6.90 -15.31 -19.00
CA THR A 61 7.87 -14.87 -20.03
C THR A 61 9.32 -15.03 -19.57
N ALA A 62 9.57 -14.89 -18.26
CA ALA A 62 10.88 -15.12 -17.66
C ALA A 62 11.32 -16.58 -17.85
N GLU A 63 10.42 -17.53 -17.55
CA GLU A 63 10.67 -18.97 -17.69
C GLU A 63 10.92 -19.38 -19.15
N ALA A 64 10.11 -18.88 -20.08
CA ALA A 64 10.23 -19.21 -21.51
C ALA A 64 11.57 -18.79 -22.13
N HIS A 65 12.23 -17.78 -21.57
CA HIS A 65 13.46 -17.20 -22.11
C HIS A 65 14.67 -17.28 -21.16
N ASN A 66 14.55 -17.97 -20.03
CA ASN A 66 15.58 -18.02 -18.97
C ASN A 66 16.08 -16.61 -18.59
N ARG A 67 15.16 -15.71 -18.24
CA ARG A 67 15.46 -14.32 -17.88
C ARG A 67 15.21 -14.06 -16.40
N VAL A 68 16.02 -13.17 -15.84
CA VAL A 68 15.72 -12.52 -14.56
C VAL A 68 14.98 -11.23 -14.86
N ILE A 69 13.87 -10.99 -14.16
CA ILE A 69 13.08 -9.77 -14.27
C ILE A 69 13.07 -9.07 -12.91
N LEU A 70 13.47 -7.80 -12.90
CA LEU A 70 13.34 -6.93 -11.75
C LEU A 70 12.05 -6.13 -11.88
N VAL A 71 11.17 -6.21 -10.87
CA VAL A 71 9.89 -5.49 -10.84
C VAL A 71 9.93 -4.45 -9.72
N GLU A 72 9.75 -3.17 -10.08
CA GLU A 72 9.57 -2.09 -9.12
C GLU A 72 8.08 -1.94 -8.78
N VAL A 73 7.78 -1.86 -7.48
CA VAL A 73 6.41 -1.63 -6.97
C VAL A 73 6.39 -0.42 -6.05
N MET A 74 5.19 0.14 -5.83
CA MET A 74 4.98 1.24 -4.88
C MET A 74 5.16 0.77 -3.42
N GLY A 75 5.03 1.70 -2.46
CA GLY A 75 5.21 1.42 -1.02
C GLY A 75 5.93 2.52 -0.25
N ARG A 76 6.39 3.57 -0.95
CA ARG A 76 7.14 4.70 -0.39
C ARG A 76 8.36 4.23 0.40
N THR A 77 8.33 4.32 1.72
CA THR A 77 9.43 3.96 2.64
C THR A 77 9.18 2.62 3.33
N LYS A 78 8.13 1.89 2.93
CA LYS A 78 7.75 0.59 3.48
C LYS A 78 7.72 -0.48 2.38
N GLY A 79 8.13 -1.69 2.73
CA GLY A 79 8.23 -2.82 1.80
C GLY A 79 6.95 -3.66 1.68
N TRP A 80 5.82 -3.24 2.27
CA TRP A 80 4.66 -4.12 2.43
C TRP A 80 4.12 -4.67 1.10
N ILE A 81 3.96 -3.82 0.08
CA ILE A 81 3.48 -4.25 -1.23
C ILE A 81 4.48 -5.25 -1.84
N ALA A 82 5.78 -4.93 -1.83
CA ALA A 82 6.82 -5.80 -2.37
C ALA A 82 6.87 -7.16 -1.66
N THR A 83 6.78 -7.17 -0.33
CA THR A 83 6.80 -8.40 0.46
C THR A 83 5.56 -9.27 0.20
N TYR A 84 4.36 -8.68 0.27
CA TYR A 84 3.12 -9.45 0.09
C TYR A 84 2.96 -9.95 -1.35
N ALA A 85 3.18 -9.07 -2.33
CA ALA A 85 3.05 -9.45 -3.74
C ALA A 85 4.14 -10.44 -4.17
N GLY A 86 5.38 -10.25 -3.69
CA GLY A 86 6.48 -11.18 -3.96
C GLY A 86 6.20 -12.59 -3.44
N ILE A 87 5.74 -12.71 -2.19
CA ILE A 87 5.36 -14.02 -1.63
C ILE A 87 4.18 -14.63 -2.41
N ALA A 88 3.16 -13.84 -2.73
CA ALA A 88 1.98 -14.32 -3.43
C ALA A 88 2.27 -14.78 -4.87
N ALA A 89 3.17 -14.10 -5.58
CA ALA A 89 3.54 -14.42 -6.96
C ALA A 89 4.73 -15.39 -7.08
N GLY A 90 5.33 -15.82 -5.96
CA GLY A 90 6.49 -16.71 -5.96
C GLY A 90 7.77 -16.05 -6.49
N ALA A 91 8.02 -14.80 -6.10
CA ALA A 91 9.26 -14.11 -6.43
C ALA A 91 10.44 -14.69 -5.62
N ASP A 92 11.56 -14.93 -6.32
CA ASP A 92 12.81 -15.49 -5.78
C ASP A 92 13.92 -14.43 -5.60
#